data_AF-A0A535ACX2-F1
#
_entry.id   AF-A0A535ACX2-F1
#
_cell.length_a   1.000
_cell.length_b   1.000
_cell.length_c   1.000
_cell.angle_alpha   90.00
_cell.angle_beta   90.00
_cell.angle_gamma   90.00
#
_symmetry.space_group_name_H-M   'P 1'
#
loop_
_entity.id
_entity.type
_entity.pdbx_description
1 polymer ?
#
loop_
_entity_poly.entity_id
_entity_poly.type
_entity_poly.pdbx_seq_one_letter_code
_entity_poly.pdbx_strand_id
1 'polypeptide(L)'
;MCRHASGSAFAVNAGVASAAFRVTAGPDLIREYESSPGHFRAFCSRCGSPLYSRMHAHPDFRRIRLGSLDQDPGVRPLLHVWVGSKAPWFTITDALPQLERGDA
;
A
#
# COMPACT_ATOMS: atom_id res chain seq x y z
N MET A 1 -3.56 7.17 -7.23
CA MET A 1 -2.24 7.65 -6.77
C MET A 1 -1.26 6.52 -6.36
N CYS A 2 -1.45 5.27 -6.80
CA CYS A 2 -0.55 4.17 -6.42
C CYS A 2 0.81 4.25 -7.14
N ARG A 3 0.81 4.35 -8.47
CA ARG A 3 2.04 4.43 -9.29
C ARG A 3 2.98 5.58 -8.88
N HIS A 4 2.42 6.74 -8.55
CA HIS A 4 3.21 7.90 -8.13
C HIS A 4 3.81 7.69 -6.74
N ALA A 5 3.09 7.04 -5.83
CA ALA A 5 3.57 6.79 -4.47
C ALA A 5 4.63 5.67 -4.42
N SER A 6 4.60 4.71 -5.36
CA SER A 6 5.57 3.62 -5.42
C SER A 6 6.70 3.84 -6.42
N GLY A 7 6.59 4.81 -7.34
CA GLY A 7 7.52 4.97 -8.46
C GLY A 7 7.49 3.81 -9.46
N SER A 8 6.44 2.98 -9.44
CA SER A 8 6.32 1.74 -10.23
C SER A 8 4.97 1.66 -10.95
N ALA A 9 4.71 0.59 -11.70
CA ALA A 9 3.46 0.39 -12.44
C ALA A 9 2.21 0.45 -11.54
N PHE A 10 2.34 -0.07 -10.32
CA PHE A 10 1.30 -0.18 -9.30
C PHE A 10 1.96 -0.40 -7.93
N ALA A 11 1.19 -0.20 -6.85
CA ALA A 11 1.65 -0.55 -5.51
C ALA A 11 1.03 -1.89 -5.10
N VAL A 12 1.86 -2.82 -4.62
CA VAL A 12 1.40 -4.07 -4.00
C VAL A 12 1.14 -3.82 -2.52
N ASN A 13 -0.05 -4.21 -2.06
CA ASN A 13 -0.51 -3.89 -0.71
C ASN A 13 -1.14 -5.10 -0.04
N ALA A 14 -0.87 -5.26 1.26
CA ALA A 14 -1.55 -6.22 2.12
C ALA A 14 -2.29 -5.50 3.24
N GLY A 15 -3.49 -5.96 3.54
CA GLY A 15 -4.25 -5.53 4.69
C GLY A 15 -3.85 -6.27 5.95
N VAL A 16 -3.66 -5.57 7.06
CA VAL A 16 -3.43 -6.18 8.37
C VAL A 16 -4.26 -5.47 9.44
N ALA A 17 -4.66 -6.19 10.47
CA ALA A 17 -5.21 -5.58 11.67
C ALA A 17 -4.15 -4.69 12.33
N SER A 18 -4.54 -3.49 12.77
CA SER A 18 -3.64 -2.57 13.49
C SER A 18 -3.04 -3.21 14.73
N ALA A 19 -3.80 -4.06 15.42
CA ALA A 19 -3.33 -4.81 16.59
C ALA A 19 -2.22 -5.83 16.26
N ALA A 20 -2.12 -6.27 15.00
CA ALA A 20 -1.08 -7.19 14.53
C ALA A 20 0.14 -6.44 13.94
N PHE A 21 0.11 -5.11 13.88
CA PHE A 21 1.20 -4.29 13.36
C PHE A 21 1.97 -3.61 14.48
N ARG A 22 3.30 -3.67 14.42
CA ARG A 22 4.19 -3.00 15.38
C ARG A 22 5.46 -2.52 14.69
N VAL A 23 5.83 -1.27 14.96
CA VAL A 23 7.16 -0.75 14.59
C VAL A 23 8.15 -1.23 15.63
N THR A 24 9.13 -2.03 15.20
CA THR A 24 10.16 -2.60 16.10
C THR A 24 11.45 -1.78 16.12
N ALA A 25 11.69 -0.94 15.11
CA ALA A 25 12.87 -0.09 15.00
C ALA A 25 12.60 1.15 14.15
N GLY A 26 13.39 2.20 14.36
CA GLY A 26 13.35 3.46 13.61
C GLY A 26 12.01 4.22 13.63
N PRO A 27 11.23 4.26 14.73
CA PRO A 27 9.97 5.00 14.75
C PRO A 27 10.14 6.51 14.48
N ASP A 28 11.29 7.07 14.84
CA ASP A 28 11.70 8.46 14.59
C ASP A 28 11.94 8.78 13.10
N LEU A 29 12.20 7.75 12.29
CA LEU A 29 12.37 7.85 10.85
C LEU A 29 11.04 7.73 10.10
N ILE A 30 9.94 7.35 10.77
CA ILE A 30 8.64 7.22 10.12
C ILE A 30 7.96 8.59 10.11
N ARG A 31 7.65 9.06 8.90
CA ARG A 31 6.86 10.29 8.70
C ARG A 31 5.53 9.94 8.07
N GLU A 32 4.49 10.60 8.55
CA GLU A 32 3.16 10.50 8.00
C GLU A 32 2.70 11.84 7.45
N TYR A 33 1.97 11.80 6.34
CA TYR A 33 1.25 12.95 5.82
C TYR A 33 -0.17 12.55 5.41
N GLU A 34 -1.08 13.50 5.50
CA GLU A 34 -2.46 13.34 5.06
C GLU A 34 -2.52 13.57 3.54
N SER A 35 -2.78 12.50 2.80
CA SER A 35 -2.79 12.51 1.33
C SER A 35 -4.12 12.92 0.71
N SER A 36 -5.18 12.81 1.49
CA SER A 36 -6.53 13.30 1.27
C SER A 36 -7.24 13.27 2.63
N PRO A 37 -8.34 14.00 2.84
CA PRO A 37 -9.01 14.06 4.15
C PRO A 37 -9.25 12.66 4.75
N GLY A 38 -8.67 12.39 5.91
CA GLY A 38 -8.75 11.13 6.64
C GLY A 38 -7.82 9.99 6.14
N HIS A 39 -7.01 10.20 5.10
CA HIS A 39 -6.16 9.16 4.51
C HIS A 39 -4.67 9.50 4.66
N PHE A 40 -3.98 8.74 5.50
CA PHE A 40 -2.58 8.98 5.85
C PHE A 40 -1.66 7.97 5.17
N ARG A 41 -0.47 8.43 4.80
CA ARG A 41 0.59 7.58 4.26
C ARG A 41 1.86 7.75 5.06
N ALA A 42 2.46 6.62 5.42
CA ALA A 42 3.72 6.55 6.14
C ALA A 42 4.86 6.19 5.19
N PHE A 43 6.00 6.83 5.38
CA PHE A 43 7.24 6.58 4.64
C PHE A 43 8.45 6.80 5.54
N CYS A 44 9.59 6.22 5.15
CA CYS A 44 10.87 6.47 5.81
C CYS A 44 11.45 7.83 5.38
N SER A 45 11.69 8.75 6.30
CA SER A 45 12.28 10.06 6.03
C SER A 45 13.70 10.01 5.47
N ARG A 46 14.41 8.90 5.69
CA ARG A 46 15.81 8.75 5.28
C ARG A 46 15.95 8.25 3.83
N CYS A 47 15.20 7.22 3.45
CA CYS A 47 15.31 6.60 2.12
C CYS A 47 14.09 6.84 1.21
N GLY A 48 13.01 7.43 1.73
CA GLY A 48 11.80 7.70 0.96
C GLY A 48 10.89 6.49 0.75
N SER A 49 11.29 5.29 1.20
CA SER A 49 10.49 4.07 1.00
C SER A 49 9.10 4.18 1.64
N PRO A 50 8.02 3.87 0.90
CA PRO A 50 6.67 3.87 1.45
C PRO A 50 6.48 2.63 2.32
N LEU A 51 5.88 2.78 3.50
CA LEU A 51 5.80 1.71 4.52
C LEU A 51 4.37 1.19 4.68
N TYR A 52 3.43 2.08 4.97
CA TYR A 52 2.02 1.72 5.13
C TYR A 52 1.09 2.92 4.87
N SER A 53 -0.21 2.66 4.84
CA SER A 53 -1.24 3.69 4.91
C SER A 53 -2.32 3.31 5.92
N ARG A 54 -2.96 4.32 6.50
CA ARG A 54 -4.07 4.18 7.44
C ARG A 54 -5.19 5.16 7.08
N MET A 55 -6.42 4.81 7.46
CA MET A 55 -7.58 5.66 7.26
C MET A 55 -8.20 5.96 8.62
N HIS A 56 -8.61 7.20 8.86
CA HIS A 56 -9.29 7.58 10.09
C HIS A 56 -10.61 6.82 10.26
N ALA A 57 -11.34 6.59 9.16
CA ALA A 57 -12.59 5.82 9.15
C ALA A 57 -12.40 4.32 9.45
N HIS A 58 -11.18 3.79 9.34
CA HIS A 58 -10.85 2.39 9.60
C HIS A 58 -9.59 2.28 10.48
N PRO A 59 -9.68 2.71 11.76
CA PRO A 59 -8.51 2.83 12.63
C PRO A 59 -7.86 1.48 12.96
N ASP A 60 -8.64 0.41 12.93
CA ASP A 60 -8.22 -0.96 13.25
C ASP A 60 -7.53 -1.67 12.09
N PHE A 61 -7.29 -0.97 10.98
CA PHE A 61 -6.65 -1.53 9.81
C PHE A 61 -5.43 -0.72 9.36
N ARG A 62 -4.43 -1.43 8.85
CA ARG A 62 -3.27 -0.86 8.17
C ARG A 62 -3.10 -1.56 6.84
N ARG A 63 -2.77 -0.77 5.81
CA ARG A 63 -2.40 -1.30 4.50
C ARG A 63 -0.89 -1.19 4.34
N ILE A 64 -0.19 -2.32 4.41
CA ILE A 64 1.27 -2.43 4.34
C ILE A 64 1.72 -2.45 2.87
N ARG A 65 2.84 -1.80 2.58
CA ARG A 65 3.49 -1.87 1.26
C ARG A 65 4.32 -3.14 1.19
N LEU A 66 3.88 -4.13 0.41
CA LEU A 66 4.59 -5.41 0.34
C LEU A 66 5.97 -5.28 -0.33
N GLY A 67 6.16 -4.27 -1.18
CA GLY A 67 7.46 -4.00 -1.81
C GLY A 67 8.56 -3.50 -0.85
N SER A 68 8.24 -3.23 0.42
CA SER A 68 9.23 -2.89 1.45
C SER A 68 9.62 -4.08 2.33
N LEU A 69 9.14 -5.30 2.02
CA LEU A 69 9.52 -6.51 2.75
C LEU A 69 10.72 -7.17 2.08
N ASP A 70 11.68 -7.61 2.89
CA ASP A 70 12.89 -8.28 2.39
C ASP A 70 12.63 -9.76 2.04
N GLN A 71 11.61 -10.37 2.62
CA GLN A 71 11.30 -11.81 2.51
C GLN A 71 9.94 -12.05 1.86
N ASP A 72 9.71 -13.26 1.33
CA ASP A 72 8.40 -13.67 0.81
C ASP A 72 7.37 -13.70 1.97
N PRO A 73 6.31 -12.88 1.93
CA PRO A 73 5.29 -12.86 2.98
C PRO A 73 4.39 -14.11 2.98
N GLY A 74 4.56 -15.05 2.04
CA GLY A 74 3.79 -16.30 1.97
C GLY A 74 2.35 -16.12 1.50
N VAL A 75 1.96 -14.89 1.16
CA VAL A 75 0.64 -14.56 0.60
C VAL A 75 0.77 -14.17 -0.87
N ARG A 76 -0.33 -14.26 -1.61
CA ARG A 76 -0.38 -13.92 -3.04
C ARG A 76 -1.49 -12.90 -3.30
N PRO A 77 -1.39 -12.09 -4.37
CA PRO A 77 -2.44 -11.15 -4.73
C PRO A 77 -3.78 -11.86 -4.96
N LEU A 78 -4.87 -11.25 -4.51
CA LEU A 78 -6.22 -11.78 -4.69
C LEU A 78 -7.00 -11.06 -5.80
N LEU A 79 -6.63 -9.82 -6.11
CA LEU A 79 -7.30 -8.97 -7.10
C LEU A 79 -6.43 -7.74 -7.44
N HIS A 80 -6.74 -7.13 -8.58
CA HIS A 80 -6.24 -5.84 -9.00
C HIS A 80 -7.35 -4.79 -8.83
N VAL A 81 -7.06 -3.68 -8.17
CA VAL A 81 -8.05 -2.63 -7.88
C VAL A 81 -7.58 -1.31 -8.48
N TRP A 82 -8.52 -0.51 -8.97
CA TRP A 82 -8.28 0.74 -9.70
C TRP A 82 -7.58 0.52 -11.05
N VAL A 83 -7.97 -0.52 -11.79
CA VAL A 83 -7.31 -0.88 -13.07
C VAL A 83 -7.49 0.18 -14.16
N GLY A 84 -8.59 0.94 -14.16
CA GLY A 84 -8.76 2.11 -15.04
C GLY A 84 -7.73 3.22 -14.81
N SER A 85 -7.03 3.21 -13.67
CA SER A 85 -5.92 4.14 -13.36
C SER A 85 -4.54 3.48 -13.40
N LYS A 86 -4.43 2.24 -13.92
CA LYS A 86 -3.16 1.52 -14.07
C LYS A 86 -2.21 2.29 -14.99
N ALA A 87 -0.92 2.01 -14.87
CA ALA A 87 0.05 2.56 -15.81
C ALA A 87 -0.28 2.09 -17.25
N PRO A 88 -0.36 3.01 -18.24
CA PRO A 88 -0.78 2.64 -19.60
C PRO A 88 0.19 1.66 -20.27
N TRP A 89 1.46 1.69 -19.86
CA TRP A 89 2.53 0.81 -20.34
C TRP A 89 2.58 -0.56 -19.62
N PHE A 90 1.70 -0.82 -18.65
CA PHE A 90 1.66 -2.09 -17.92
C PHE A 90 0.42 -2.91 -18.28
N THR A 91 0.61 -4.16 -18.64
CA THR A 91 -0.45 -5.12 -18.96
C THR A 91 -0.56 -6.14 -17.82
N ILE A 92 -1.76 -6.28 -17.27
CA ILE A 92 -2.07 -7.37 -16.32
C ILE A 92 -2.32 -8.63 -17.14
N THR A 93 -1.55 -9.68 -16.89
CA THR A 93 -1.57 -10.93 -17.68
C THR A 93 -2.07 -12.14 -16.90
N ASP A 94 -2.37 -11.99 -15.62
CA ASP A 94 -2.99 -13.04 -14.81
C ASP A 94 -4.52 -13.04 -14.94
N ALA A 95 -5.16 -14.06 -14.35
CA ALA A 95 -6.61 -14.22 -14.34
C ALA A 95 -7.27 -13.70 -13.06
N LEU A 96 -6.57 -12.89 -12.25
CA LEU A 96 -7.15 -12.37 -11.02
C LEU A 96 -8.24 -11.34 -11.33
N PRO A 97 -9.27 -11.23 -10.47
CA PRO A 97 -10.29 -10.19 -10.61
C PRO A 97 -9.69 -8.80 -10.79
N GLN A 98 -10.22 -8.04 -11.75
CA GLN A 98 -9.80 -6.68 -12.05
C GLN A 98 -10.96 -5.72 -11.79
N LEU A 99 -10.80 -4.82 -10.83
CA LEU A 99 -11.82 -3.84 -10.44
C LEU A 99 -11.44 -2.44 -10.89
N GLU A 100 -12.38 -1.75 -11.53
CA GLU A 100 -12.19 -0.36 -11.98
C GLU A 100 -12.03 0.62 -10.82
N ARG A 101 -12.64 0.32 -9.66
CA ARG A 101 -12.64 1.15 -8.45
C ARG A 101 -12.49 0.31 -7.20
N GLY A 102 -12.29 0.97 -6.06
CA GLY A 102 -12.14 0.37 -4.74
C GLY A 102 -13.42 -0.17 -4.11
N ASP A 103 -14.32 -0.72 -4.91
CA ASP A 103 -15.62 -1.23 -4.48
C ASP A 103 -15.46 -2.73 -4.18
N ALA A 104 -14.80 -3.03 -3.06
CA ALA A 104 -14.65 -4.37 -2.48
C ALA A 104 -14.71 -4.28 -0.96
#